data_AF-A0A5C1WJQ2-F1
#
_entry.id   AF-A0A5C1WJQ2-F1
#
_cell.length_a   1.000
_cell.length_b   1.000
_cell.length_c   1.000
_cell.angle_alpha   90.00
_cell.angle_beta   90.00
_cell.angle_gamma   90.00
#
_symmetry.space_group_name_H-M   'P 1'
#
loop_
_entity.id
_entity.type
_entity.pdbx_description
1 polymer ?
#
loop_
_entity_poly.entity_id
_entity_poly.type
_entity_poly.pdbx_seq_one_letter_code
_entity_poly.pdbx_strand_id
1 'polypeptide(L)'
;MRLWLKDPLAILAEGAERGIVVEGSRIVELVPAGRDPSAPVDKVFDASRHVVLPGLVNTHHHFYQTLTRAHPDACDQPLFPWLKTLYPIWSRLDPDSFRLSVRLALVELLMSGCTTAADHHYVFPKGLENAVDIEVEEARKLGIRMTVSRGSMNLSQKDGGLPPDSVVQDEDTILADCERVAGAYHDTRPGAMTRIAFSPCSPFSVTKSLMRKTADLAERFDCRLHTHLAETHDEDDFCLATYKCRPIELLDEVGWMSPRTWLAHGIHFSADDCTTLGRHGVGVCHCPTSNAVLASGFCHTGLLEKAGAPVGLGVDGSASNDSSNLMEGVRHALMINRLSHGAEAVSWRDCLRWASEGSARCLGRDDIGAVRAGLEADLALYTLDELRFSGAHHPIAALVHCGAHRADRVMVAGQWRVEDGLPVGVDLGALREAHGRVAAKFL
;
A
#
# COMPACT_ATOMS: atom_id res chain seq x y z
N MET A 1 5.48 -14.88 25.80
CA MET A 1 4.06 -14.74 26.17
C MET A 1 3.24 -15.41 25.09
N ARG A 2 2.44 -16.40 25.48
CA ARG A 2 1.51 -17.15 24.64
C ARG A 2 0.10 -16.62 24.90
N LEU A 3 -0.44 -15.90 23.91
CA LEU A 3 -1.70 -15.19 23.97
C LEU A 3 -2.76 -15.93 23.13
N TRP A 4 -3.90 -16.27 23.74
CA TRP A 4 -5.05 -16.79 23.00
C TRP A 4 -6.04 -15.67 22.69
N LEU A 5 -6.24 -15.38 21.41
CA LEU A 5 -7.37 -14.57 20.93
C LEU A 5 -8.55 -15.54 20.84
N LYS A 6 -9.42 -15.52 21.84
CA LYS A 6 -10.41 -16.55 22.10
C LYS A 6 -11.77 -16.18 21.53
N ASP A 7 -12.42 -17.18 20.92
CA ASP A 7 -13.84 -17.17 20.53
C ASP A 7 -14.25 -15.92 19.71
N PRO A 8 -13.61 -15.65 18.55
CA PRO A 8 -13.96 -14.49 17.74
C PRO A 8 -15.41 -14.54 17.23
N LEU A 9 -16.07 -13.39 17.05
CA LEU A 9 -17.40 -13.32 16.40
C LEU A 9 -17.38 -13.97 15.01
N ALA A 10 -16.31 -13.71 14.27
CA ALA A 10 -15.94 -14.43 13.06
C ALA A 10 -14.45 -14.24 12.78
N ILE A 11 -13.85 -15.14 12.01
CA ILE A 11 -12.44 -15.04 11.62
C ILE A 11 -12.27 -15.48 10.16
N LEU A 12 -11.48 -14.74 9.39
CA LEU A 12 -11.14 -15.11 8.01
C LEU A 12 -10.02 -16.17 8.00
N ALA A 13 -10.34 -17.35 8.54
CA ALA A 13 -9.46 -18.52 8.59
C ALA A 13 -10.30 -19.80 8.80
N GLU A 14 -9.89 -20.91 8.19
CA GLU A 14 -10.48 -22.23 8.45
C GLU A 14 -9.81 -22.88 9.68
N GLY A 15 -10.59 -23.59 10.51
CA GLY A 15 -10.07 -24.31 11.68
C GLY A 15 -9.66 -23.41 12.86
N ALA A 16 -10.17 -22.17 12.89
CA ALA A 16 -9.90 -21.19 13.93
C ALA A 16 -11.19 -20.72 14.63
N GLU A 17 -12.24 -21.55 14.67
CA GLU A 17 -13.56 -21.15 15.21
C GLU A 17 -13.54 -20.82 16.70
N ARG A 18 -12.57 -21.37 17.47
CA ARG A 18 -12.29 -21.00 18.87
C ARG A 18 -11.15 -19.98 18.99
N GLY A 19 -10.69 -19.45 17.85
CA GLY A 19 -9.68 -18.42 17.74
C GLY A 19 -8.27 -18.92 17.43
N ILE A 20 -7.26 -18.14 17.80
CA ILE A 20 -5.85 -18.40 17.46
C ILE A 20 -4.93 -18.15 18.66
N VAL A 21 -3.78 -18.82 18.66
CA VAL A 21 -2.72 -18.59 19.65
C VAL A 21 -1.55 -17.87 18.99
N VAL A 22 -1.13 -16.77 19.61
CA VAL A 22 0.03 -15.97 19.23
C VAL A 22 1.14 -16.16 20.25
N GLU A 23 2.36 -16.39 19.80
CA GLU A 23 3.55 -16.46 20.64
C GLU A 23 4.72 -15.70 20.00
N GLY A 24 5.28 -14.74 20.74
CA GLY A 24 6.25 -13.81 20.18
C GLY A 24 5.61 -12.99 19.07
N SER A 25 6.15 -13.05 17.85
CA SER A 25 5.60 -12.37 16.69
C SER A 25 4.69 -13.24 15.82
N ARG A 26 4.47 -14.51 16.16
CA ARG A 26 3.88 -15.50 15.26
C ARG A 26 2.56 -16.07 15.74
N ILE A 27 1.73 -16.43 14.78
CA ILE A 27 0.59 -17.32 14.99
C ILE A 27 1.15 -18.73 15.11
N VAL A 28 0.97 -19.38 16.27
CA VAL A 28 1.52 -20.72 16.53
C VAL A 28 0.46 -21.82 16.48
N GLU A 29 -0.82 -21.45 16.55
CA GLU A 29 -1.93 -22.41 16.58
C GLU A 29 -3.24 -21.77 16.07
N LEU A 30 -3.99 -22.52 15.27
CA LEU A 30 -5.42 -22.26 15.00
C LEU A 30 -6.22 -23.22 15.87
N VAL A 31 -7.23 -22.72 16.60
CA VAL A 31 -8.01 -23.52 17.55
C VAL A 31 -9.38 -23.84 16.96
N PRO A 32 -9.65 -25.11 16.57
CA PRO A 32 -10.90 -25.47 15.93
C PRO A 32 -12.10 -25.46 16.88
N ALA A 33 -13.31 -25.48 16.31
CA ALA A 33 -14.55 -25.67 17.05
C ALA A 33 -14.47 -26.85 18.05
N GLY A 34 -14.91 -26.62 19.29
CA GLY A 34 -14.93 -27.63 20.36
C GLY A 34 -13.55 -28.02 20.92
N ARG A 35 -12.47 -27.33 20.55
CA ARG A 35 -11.12 -27.53 21.08
C ARG A 35 -10.67 -26.34 21.93
N ASP A 36 -9.66 -26.57 22.75
CA ASP A 36 -8.91 -25.54 23.47
C ASP A 36 -7.44 -25.58 22.99
N PRO A 37 -6.62 -24.56 23.28
CA PRO A 37 -5.21 -24.56 22.94
C PRO A 37 -4.49 -25.84 23.39
N SER A 38 -3.64 -26.37 22.51
CA SER A 38 -2.86 -27.60 22.71
C SER A 38 -1.86 -27.52 23.87
N ALA A 39 -1.51 -26.31 24.29
CA ALA A 39 -0.62 -26.02 25.40
C ALA A 39 -1.18 -24.87 26.28
N PRO A 40 -0.79 -24.78 27.57
CA PRO A 40 -1.19 -23.68 28.44
C PRO A 40 -0.89 -22.31 27.83
N VAL A 41 -1.78 -21.35 28.04
CA VAL A 41 -1.63 -19.98 27.57
C VAL A 41 -1.42 -19.02 28.74
N ASP A 42 -0.60 -18.00 28.53
CA ASP A 42 -0.27 -17.00 29.56
C ASP A 42 -1.36 -15.93 29.70
N LYS A 43 -2.02 -15.61 28.58
CA LYS A 43 -3.04 -14.57 28.50
C LYS A 43 -4.17 -14.99 27.56
N VAL A 44 -5.38 -14.55 27.89
CA VAL A 44 -6.55 -14.69 27.03
C VAL A 44 -7.07 -13.29 26.69
N PHE A 45 -7.35 -13.06 25.41
CA PHE A 45 -8.09 -11.91 24.91
C PHE A 45 -9.44 -12.41 24.40
N ASP A 46 -10.53 -11.90 24.97
CA ASP A 46 -11.88 -12.22 24.53
C ASP A 46 -12.19 -11.47 23.22
N ALA A 47 -12.25 -12.22 22.12
CA ALA A 47 -12.53 -11.70 20.79
C ALA A 47 -14.00 -11.84 20.39
N SER A 48 -14.91 -12.20 21.31
CA SER A 48 -16.33 -12.52 21.01
C SER A 48 -17.15 -11.40 20.38
N ARG A 49 -16.65 -10.15 20.42
CA ARG A 49 -17.24 -9.01 19.72
C ARG A 49 -16.57 -8.67 18.38
N HIS A 50 -15.49 -9.37 18.03
CA HIS A 50 -14.59 -9.01 16.95
C HIS A 50 -14.69 -9.93 15.75
N VAL A 51 -14.76 -9.32 14.57
CA VAL A 51 -14.44 -9.97 13.31
C VAL A 51 -12.94 -9.83 13.06
N VAL A 52 -12.24 -10.95 12.98
CA VAL A 52 -10.77 -11.01 12.84
C VAL A 52 -10.40 -11.25 11.37
N LEU A 53 -9.58 -10.36 10.83
CA LEU A 53 -8.96 -10.48 9.51
C LEU A 53 -7.43 -10.63 9.66
N PRO A 54 -6.73 -11.21 8.67
CA PRO A 54 -5.32 -10.87 8.52
C PRO A 54 -5.18 -9.35 8.43
N GLY A 55 -4.07 -8.83 8.94
CA GLY A 55 -3.77 -7.41 8.82
C GLY A 55 -3.79 -6.98 7.36
N LEU A 56 -4.43 -5.85 7.07
CA LEU A 56 -4.49 -5.35 5.70
C LEU A 56 -3.09 -4.88 5.28
N VAL A 57 -2.77 -5.00 3.99
CA VAL A 57 -1.47 -4.64 3.41
C VAL A 57 -1.71 -3.59 2.33
N ASN A 58 -1.24 -2.37 2.56
CA ASN A 58 -1.29 -1.29 1.58
C ASN A 58 -0.05 -1.36 0.69
N THR A 59 -0.21 -1.51 -0.62
CA THR A 59 0.91 -1.71 -1.55
C THR A 59 1.32 -0.47 -2.35
N HIS A 60 0.60 0.64 -2.16
CA HIS A 60 0.90 1.90 -2.82
C HIS A 60 0.31 3.09 -2.05
N HIS A 61 1.12 4.12 -1.85
CA HIS A 61 0.77 5.41 -1.25
C HIS A 61 1.81 6.47 -1.63
N HIS A 62 1.45 7.74 -1.48
CA HIS A 62 2.37 8.87 -1.37
C HIS A 62 2.11 9.68 -0.08
N PHE A 63 2.82 9.40 1.01
CA PHE A 63 2.49 9.90 2.35
C PHE A 63 2.50 11.42 2.45
N TYR A 64 3.42 12.07 1.73
CA TYR A 64 3.53 13.53 1.70
C TYR A 64 2.27 14.21 1.16
N GLN A 65 1.46 13.52 0.35
CA GLN A 65 0.24 14.07 -0.23
C GLN A 65 -0.88 14.26 0.80
N THR A 66 -0.73 13.77 2.04
CA THR A 66 -1.62 14.14 3.15
C THR A 66 -1.62 15.65 3.43
N LEU A 67 -0.59 16.38 2.99
CA LEU A 67 -0.49 17.84 3.13
C LEU A 67 -1.35 18.60 2.11
N THR A 68 -1.86 17.94 1.06
CA THR A 68 -2.56 18.58 -0.06
C THR A 68 -3.92 17.92 -0.36
N ARG A 69 -4.59 17.40 0.67
CA ARG A 69 -5.96 16.86 0.57
C ARG A 69 -6.93 17.93 0.07
N ALA A 70 -7.78 17.58 -0.89
CA ALA A 70 -8.80 18.43 -1.50
C ALA A 70 -8.26 19.83 -1.86
N HIS A 71 -7.05 19.88 -2.42
CA HIS A 71 -6.42 21.15 -2.75
C HIS A 71 -7.26 21.91 -3.79
N PRO A 72 -7.65 23.18 -3.54
CA PRO A 72 -8.63 23.90 -4.35
C PRO A 72 -8.24 24.04 -5.83
N ASP A 73 -6.93 24.14 -6.10
CA ASP A 73 -6.44 24.28 -7.47
C ASP A 73 -6.36 22.95 -8.24
N ALA A 74 -6.50 21.80 -7.56
CA ALA A 74 -6.24 20.48 -8.14
C ALA A 74 -7.43 19.51 -8.07
N CYS A 75 -8.41 19.73 -7.18
CA CYS A 75 -9.43 18.73 -6.85
C CYS A 75 -10.34 18.29 -8.03
N ASP A 76 -10.48 19.10 -9.08
CA ASP A 76 -11.32 18.82 -10.25
C ASP A 76 -10.49 18.66 -11.55
N GLN A 77 -9.25 18.17 -11.43
CA GLN A 77 -8.33 18.02 -12.56
C GLN A 77 -8.06 16.55 -12.91
N PRO A 78 -7.90 16.21 -14.20
CA PRO A 78 -7.35 14.92 -14.60
C PRO A 78 -5.84 14.86 -14.29
N LEU A 79 -5.26 13.66 -14.33
CA LEU A 79 -3.91 13.35 -13.83
C LEU A 79 -2.82 14.34 -14.27
N PHE A 80 -2.65 14.61 -15.56
CA PHE A 80 -1.53 15.44 -16.05
C PHE A 80 -1.64 16.91 -15.59
N PRO A 81 -2.79 17.60 -15.77
CA PRO A 81 -3.02 18.90 -15.14
C PRO A 81 -2.85 18.88 -13.62
N TRP A 82 -3.40 17.87 -12.93
CA TRP A 82 -3.29 17.69 -11.48
C TRP A 82 -1.82 17.64 -11.02
N LEU A 83 -0.99 16.83 -11.68
CA LEU A 83 0.45 16.75 -11.44
C LEU A 83 1.17 18.08 -11.69
N LYS A 84 0.87 18.76 -12.81
CA LYS A 84 1.47 20.07 -13.14
C LYS A 84 1.14 21.13 -12.10
N THR A 85 -0.08 21.09 -11.54
CA THR A 85 -0.52 21.98 -10.47
C THR A 85 0.21 21.68 -9.15
N LEU A 86 0.37 20.40 -8.81
CA LEU A 86 0.87 19.99 -7.49
C LEU A 86 2.39 19.90 -7.37
N TYR A 87 3.14 19.63 -8.44
CA TYR A 87 4.62 19.57 -8.36
C TYR A 87 5.26 20.84 -7.78
N PRO A 88 4.87 22.08 -8.20
CA PRO A 88 5.40 23.29 -7.58
C PRO A 88 5.05 23.40 -6.09
N ILE A 89 3.89 22.90 -5.67
CA ILE A 89 3.44 22.91 -4.28
C ILE A 89 4.27 21.91 -3.46
N TRP A 90 4.44 20.68 -3.94
CA TRP A 90 5.24 19.65 -3.28
C TRP A 90 6.75 19.94 -3.29
N SER A 91 7.23 20.82 -4.17
CA SER A 91 8.61 21.30 -4.11
C SER A 91 8.95 22.07 -2.82
N ARG A 92 7.93 22.45 -2.04
CA ARG A 92 8.05 23.12 -0.73
C ARG A 92 8.27 22.16 0.44
N LEU A 93 8.30 20.84 0.21
CA LEU A 93 8.51 19.86 1.28
C LEU A 93 9.84 20.12 1.99
N ASP A 94 9.77 20.09 3.32
CA ASP A 94 10.89 20.13 4.24
C ASP A 94 10.85 18.89 5.17
N PRO A 95 11.96 18.54 5.86
CA PRO A 95 11.99 17.37 6.74
C PRO A 95 10.89 17.33 7.82
N ASP A 96 10.46 18.49 8.32
CA ASP A 96 9.43 18.56 9.38
C ASP A 96 8.03 18.26 8.82
N SER A 97 7.69 18.87 7.68
CA SER A 97 6.43 18.62 6.97
C SER A 97 6.32 17.17 6.51
N PHE A 98 7.41 16.64 5.95
CA PHE A 98 7.47 15.25 5.51
C PHE A 98 7.33 14.27 6.68
N ARG A 99 8.01 14.51 7.80
CA ARG A 99 7.87 13.66 8.99
C ARG A 99 6.43 13.62 9.52
N LEU A 100 5.76 14.77 9.57
CA LEU A 100 4.37 14.84 10.01
C LEU A 100 3.41 14.18 9.03
N SER A 101 3.65 14.30 7.72
CA SER A 101 2.82 13.65 6.71
C SER A 101 2.95 12.13 6.73
N VAL A 102 4.18 11.62 6.90
CA VAL A 102 4.46 10.19 7.10
C VAL A 102 3.73 9.67 8.34
N ARG A 103 3.89 10.35 9.47
CA ARG A 103 3.24 9.95 10.72
C ARG A 103 1.72 9.93 10.58
N LEU A 104 1.12 10.96 9.97
CA LEU A 104 -0.32 11.02 9.76
C LEU A 104 -0.81 9.85 8.89
N ALA A 105 -0.18 9.62 7.74
CA ALA A 105 -0.58 8.55 6.83
C ALA A 105 -0.49 7.17 7.50
N LEU A 106 0.61 6.88 8.19
CA LEU A 106 0.79 5.60 8.90
C LEU A 106 -0.21 5.41 10.03
N VAL A 107 -0.55 6.48 10.78
CA VAL A 107 -1.55 6.43 11.84
C VAL A 107 -2.94 6.14 11.27
N GLU A 108 -3.34 6.81 10.19
CA GLU A 108 -4.63 6.54 9.54
C GLU A 108 -4.70 5.12 8.96
N LEU A 109 -3.61 4.65 8.33
CA LEU A 109 -3.50 3.28 7.83
C LEU A 109 -3.65 2.27 8.98
N LEU A 110 -2.91 2.42 10.08
CA LEU A 110 -3.08 1.59 11.28
C LEU A 110 -4.54 1.57 11.75
N MET A 111 -5.16 2.75 11.89
CA MET A 111 -6.55 2.85 12.35
C MET A 111 -7.56 2.19 11.40
N SER A 112 -7.25 2.07 10.11
CA SER A 112 -8.06 1.33 9.13
C SER A 112 -7.92 -0.19 9.24
N GLY A 113 -6.96 -0.72 9.98
CA GLY A 113 -6.59 -2.14 10.04
C GLY A 113 -5.40 -2.53 9.17
N CYS A 114 -4.68 -1.55 8.63
CA CYS A 114 -3.45 -1.81 7.89
C CYS A 114 -2.29 -2.12 8.85
N THR A 115 -1.57 -3.20 8.57
CA THR A 115 -0.41 -3.66 9.37
C THR A 115 0.91 -3.54 8.63
N THR A 116 0.83 -3.44 7.30
CA THR A 116 1.97 -3.29 6.40
C THR A 116 1.67 -2.25 5.34
N ALA A 117 2.53 -1.26 5.19
CA ALA A 117 2.37 -0.21 4.18
C ALA A 117 3.57 -0.15 3.23
N ALA A 118 3.32 0.23 1.98
CA ALA A 118 4.33 0.69 1.05
C ALA A 118 4.08 2.15 0.71
N ASP A 119 5.15 2.94 0.79
CA ASP A 119 5.17 4.31 0.29
C ASP A 119 6.05 4.39 -0.95
N HIS A 120 5.63 5.24 -1.89
CA HIS A 120 6.34 5.56 -3.12
C HIS A 120 6.69 7.06 -3.10
N HIS A 121 7.67 7.44 -2.28
CA HIS A 121 8.13 8.83 -2.22
C HIS A 121 9.11 9.13 -3.36
N TYR A 122 8.69 9.95 -4.33
CA TYR A 122 9.50 10.30 -5.50
C TYR A 122 9.90 11.78 -5.61
N VAL A 123 9.44 12.64 -4.68
CA VAL A 123 9.69 14.09 -4.70
C VAL A 123 10.76 14.47 -3.69
N PHE A 124 12.01 14.67 -4.15
CA PHE A 124 13.16 14.99 -3.30
C PHE A 124 13.66 16.43 -3.54
N PRO A 125 12.98 17.46 -3.00
CA PRO A 125 13.50 18.82 -3.06
C PRO A 125 14.78 18.94 -2.23
N LYS A 126 15.56 19.99 -2.52
CA LYS A 126 16.80 20.27 -1.80
C LYS A 126 16.56 20.38 -0.29
N GLY A 127 17.31 19.62 0.50
CA GLY A 127 17.18 19.56 1.96
C GLY A 127 16.33 18.42 2.50
N LEU A 128 15.74 17.59 1.63
CA LEU A 128 14.97 16.38 2.00
C LEU A 128 15.70 15.10 1.58
N GLU A 129 17.04 15.09 1.58
CA GLU A 129 17.84 13.93 1.17
C GLU A 129 17.66 12.72 2.11
N ASN A 130 17.19 12.95 3.34
CA ASN A 130 16.96 11.92 4.35
C ASN A 130 15.49 11.42 4.42
N ALA A 131 14.70 11.59 3.36
CA ALA A 131 13.28 11.22 3.35
C ALA A 131 13.06 9.75 3.77
N VAL A 132 13.76 8.81 3.13
CA VAL A 132 13.65 7.38 3.45
C VAL A 132 14.00 7.08 4.91
N ASP A 133 15.01 7.76 5.46
CA ASP A 133 15.40 7.64 6.86
C ASP A 133 14.25 8.10 7.80
N ILE A 134 13.58 9.21 7.46
CA ILE A 134 12.42 9.72 8.19
C ILE A 134 11.27 8.68 8.18
N GLU A 135 10.99 8.07 7.03
CA GLU A 135 9.95 7.04 6.91
C GLU A 135 10.22 5.84 7.79
N VAL A 136 11.45 5.31 7.72
CA VAL A 136 11.87 4.17 8.52
C VAL A 136 11.80 4.49 10.02
N GLU A 137 12.20 5.70 10.43
CA GLU A 137 12.12 6.14 11.83
C GLU A 137 10.68 6.21 12.33
N GLU A 138 9.77 6.83 11.58
CA GLU A 138 8.37 6.95 11.99
C GLU A 138 7.66 5.60 11.99
N ALA A 139 7.93 4.75 11.00
CA ALA A 139 7.41 3.38 10.96
C ALA A 139 7.84 2.56 12.18
N ARG A 140 9.13 2.66 12.56
CA ARG A 140 9.66 1.99 13.76
C ARG A 140 9.02 2.49 15.05
N LYS A 141 8.79 3.81 15.18
CA LYS A 141 8.13 4.41 16.36
C LYS A 141 6.68 3.92 16.49
N LEU A 142 5.96 3.84 15.39
CA LEU A 142 4.57 3.37 15.36
C LEU A 142 4.48 1.83 15.41
N GLY A 143 5.56 1.13 15.08
CA GLY A 143 5.61 -0.33 15.05
C GLY A 143 4.77 -0.95 13.94
N ILE A 144 4.63 -0.24 12.83
CA ILE A 144 4.02 -0.71 11.58
C ILE A 144 5.10 -1.29 10.66
N ARG A 145 4.76 -2.34 9.92
CA ARG A 145 5.67 -2.95 8.93
C ARG A 145 5.68 -2.09 7.66
N MET A 146 6.84 -1.94 7.03
CA MET A 146 6.94 -1.16 5.79
C MET A 146 7.82 -1.79 4.71
N THR A 147 7.38 -1.62 3.47
CA THR A 147 8.24 -1.63 2.28
C THR A 147 8.42 -0.17 1.85
N VAL A 148 9.55 0.44 2.20
CA VAL A 148 9.83 1.84 1.89
C VAL A 148 10.46 1.90 0.50
N SER A 149 9.82 2.58 -0.44
CA SER A 149 10.32 2.66 -1.81
C SER A 149 11.08 3.96 -2.00
N ARG A 150 12.37 3.87 -2.32
CA ARG A 150 13.17 5.03 -2.74
C ARG A 150 12.69 5.40 -4.15
N GLY A 151 11.81 6.39 -4.25
CA GLY A 151 11.29 6.84 -5.52
C GLY A 151 12.26 7.73 -6.28
N SER A 152 12.00 8.01 -7.55
CA SER A 152 12.85 8.95 -8.31
C SER A 152 12.18 9.54 -9.54
N MET A 153 12.65 10.73 -9.92
CA MET A 153 12.37 11.39 -11.19
C MET A 153 13.69 12.00 -11.70
N ASN A 154 14.03 11.76 -12.97
CA ASN A 154 15.24 12.33 -13.59
C ASN A 154 15.01 12.85 -15.03
N LEU A 155 13.76 12.89 -15.49
CA LEU A 155 13.39 13.45 -16.79
C LEU A 155 12.51 14.68 -16.55
N SER A 156 13.11 15.86 -16.67
CA SER A 156 12.46 17.15 -16.40
C SER A 156 11.78 17.74 -17.65
N GLN A 157 10.98 18.80 -17.47
CA GLN A 157 10.35 19.53 -18.57
C GLN A 157 11.32 20.02 -19.65
N LYS A 158 12.51 20.53 -19.29
CA LYS A 158 13.50 20.97 -20.28
C LYS A 158 14.08 19.81 -21.10
N ASP A 159 14.01 18.59 -20.57
CA ASP A 159 14.53 17.37 -21.17
C ASP A 159 13.42 16.52 -21.82
N GLY A 160 12.19 17.04 -21.87
CA GLY A 160 11.03 16.38 -22.51
C GLY A 160 10.14 15.56 -21.57
N GLY A 161 10.34 15.63 -20.26
CA GLY A 161 9.47 15.02 -19.25
C GLY A 161 8.36 15.94 -18.74
N LEU A 162 7.62 15.47 -17.73
CA LEU A 162 6.55 16.21 -17.06
C LEU A 162 6.99 17.07 -15.85
N PRO A 163 7.81 16.57 -14.91
CA PRO A 163 8.10 17.30 -13.66
C PRO A 163 9.01 18.52 -13.89
N PRO A 164 8.87 19.57 -13.07
CA PRO A 164 9.79 20.71 -13.13
C PRO A 164 11.19 20.32 -12.65
N ASP A 165 12.21 21.06 -13.09
CA ASP A 165 13.62 20.85 -12.72
C ASP A 165 13.85 20.82 -11.20
N SER A 166 13.01 21.49 -10.42
CA SER A 166 13.13 21.61 -8.97
C SER A 166 12.83 20.33 -8.19
N VAL A 167 12.22 19.32 -8.83
CA VAL A 167 11.82 18.07 -8.17
C VAL A 167 12.43 16.83 -8.82
N VAL A 168 13.35 17.00 -9.78
CA VAL A 168 14.15 15.91 -10.35
C VAL A 168 15.54 15.86 -9.72
N GLN A 169 16.19 14.71 -9.80
CA GLN A 169 17.57 14.49 -9.39
C GLN A 169 18.38 13.91 -10.56
N ASP A 170 19.69 14.07 -10.54
CA ASP A 170 20.56 13.37 -11.48
C ASP A 170 20.63 11.87 -11.16
N GLU A 171 20.95 11.07 -12.19
CA GLU A 171 20.94 9.60 -12.11
C GLU A 171 21.93 9.05 -11.07
N ASP A 172 23.12 9.65 -10.94
CA ASP A 172 24.16 9.17 -10.02
C ASP A 172 23.76 9.42 -8.57
N THR A 173 23.19 10.60 -8.27
CA THR A 173 22.60 10.90 -6.95
C THR A 173 21.51 9.91 -6.58
N ILE A 174 20.62 9.57 -7.52
CA ILE A 174 19.53 8.61 -7.31
C ILE A 174 20.07 7.24 -6.96
N LEU A 175 20.98 6.70 -7.79
CA LEU A 175 21.50 5.35 -7.62
C LEU A 175 22.37 5.22 -6.36
N ALA A 176 23.17 6.23 -6.05
CA ALA A 176 23.97 6.26 -4.83
C ALA A 176 23.09 6.25 -3.57
N ASP A 177 21.99 7.00 -3.57
CA ASP A 177 21.07 7.01 -2.44
C ASP A 177 20.27 5.70 -2.33
N CYS A 178 19.83 5.11 -3.45
CA CYS A 178 19.25 3.75 -3.47
C CYS A 178 20.18 2.72 -2.82
N GLU A 179 21.47 2.72 -3.19
CA GLU A 179 22.47 1.82 -2.61
C GLU A 179 22.67 2.09 -1.11
N ARG A 180 22.73 3.37 -0.70
CA ARG A 180 22.83 3.77 0.71
C ARG A 180 21.66 3.24 1.54
N VAL A 181 20.42 3.49 1.12
CA VAL A 181 19.24 3.12 1.91
C VAL A 181 19.02 1.61 1.93
N ALA A 182 19.31 0.90 0.82
CA ALA A 182 19.27 -0.55 0.81
C ALA A 182 20.29 -1.15 1.77
N GLY A 183 21.54 -0.67 1.77
CA GLY A 183 22.56 -1.11 2.72
C GLY A 183 22.24 -0.79 4.18
N ALA A 184 21.52 0.31 4.45
CA ALA A 184 21.18 0.73 5.80
C ALA A 184 19.94 0.02 6.39
N TYR A 185 18.94 -0.28 5.55
CA TYR A 185 17.59 -0.59 6.05
C TYR A 185 16.95 -1.84 5.44
N HIS A 186 17.46 -2.40 4.33
CA HIS A 186 16.81 -3.55 3.71
C HIS A 186 17.01 -4.83 4.53
N ASP A 187 15.91 -5.43 4.99
CA ASP A 187 15.94 -6.71 5.71
C ASP A 187 15.04 -7.76 5.04
N THR A 188 15.66 -8.76 4.42
CA THR A 188 14.96 -9.84 3.70
C THR A 188 14.49 -10.96 4.62
N ARG A 189 14.87 -10.97 5.91
CA ARG A 189 14.51 -12.05 6.83
C ARG A 189 12.99 -12.17 7.02
N PRO A 190 12.47 -13.38 7.27
CA PRO A 190 11.08 -13.55 7.71
C PRO A 190 10.79 -12.71 8.95
N GLY A 191 9.64 -12.06 8.99
CA GLY A 191 9.23 -11.17 10.08
C GLY A 191 9.85 -9.77 10.03
N ALA A 192 10.70 -9.45 9.04
CA ALA A 192 11.34 -8.13 8.93
C ALA A 192 10.33 -6.98 8.91
N MET A 193 10.54 -5.98 9.77
CA MET A 193 9.67 -4.81 9.90
C MET A 193 9.91 -3.76 8.81
N THR A 194 11.07 -3.78 8.15
CA THR A 194 11.43 -2.80 7.11
C THR A 194 12.08 -3.52 5.94
N ARG A 195 11.58 -3.27 4.73
CA ARG A 195 12.21 -3.63 3.46
C ARG A 195 12.35 -2.38 2.59
N ILE A 196 13.33 -2.39 1.69
CA ILE A 196 13.53 -1.32 0.71
C ILE A 196 13.09 -1.84 -0.66
N ALA A 197 12.49 -0.97 -1.43
CA ALA A 197 12.25 -1.15 -2.86
C ALA A 197 12.79 0.07 -3.62
N PHE A 198 13.04 -0.09 -4.91
CA PHE A 198 13.42 1.02 -5.78
C PHE A 198 12.30 1.35 -6.74
N SER A 199 11.99 2.65 -6.89
CA SER A 199 10.75 3.05 -7.53
C SER A 199 10.82 4.33 -8.39
N PRO A 200 11.54 4.31 -9.51
CA PRO A 200 11.39 5.35 -10.53
C PRO A 200 9.90 5.57 -10.84
N CYS A 201 9.46 6.83 -10.86
CA CYS A 201 8.07 7.20 -10.68
C CYS A 201 7.14 6.69 -11.80
N SER A 202 7.36 7.16 -13.03
CA SER A 202 6.50 6.85 -14.17
C SER A 202 7.24 7.11 -15.49
N PRO A 203 6.83 6.51 -16.63
CA PRO A 203 7.56 6.67 -17.89
C PRO A 203 7.79 8.13 -18.34
N PHE A 204 6.87 9.04 -18.01
CA PHE A 204 6.96 10.47 -18.33
C PHE A 204 7.82 11.31 -17.36
N SER A 205 8.45 10.68 -16.37
CA SER A 205 9.27 11.36 -15.36
C SER A 205 10.66 10.73 -15.16
N VAL A 206 10.98 9.62 -15.85
CA VAL A 206 12.24 8.90 -15.71
C VAL A 206 12.83 8.50 -17.06
N THR A 207 14.16 8.36 -17.14
CA THR A 207 14.84 7.87 -18.34
C THR A 207 14.93 6.34 -18.39
N LYS A 208 15.02 5.76 -19.61
CA LYS A 208 15.33 4.32 -19.81
C LYS A 208 16.62 3.88 -19.09
N SER A 209 17.64 4.75 -19.09
CA SER A 209 18.92 4.48 -18.43
C SER A 209 18.73 4.24 -16.94
N LEU A 210 17.98 5.12 -16.27
CA LEU A 210 17.71 5.01 -14.85
C LEU A 210 16.92 3.74 -14.53
N MET A 211 15.90 3.43 -15.32
CA MET A 211 15.11 2.20 -15.12
C MET A 211 15.98 0.94 -15.22
N ARG A 212 16.85 0.84 -16.22
CA ARG A 212 17.78 -0.30 -16.39
C ARG A 212 18.73 -0.44 -15.20
N LYS A 213 19.42 0.66 -14.86
CA LYS A 213 20.38 0.64 -13.73
C LYS A 213 19.70 0.37 -12.40
N THR A 214 18.45 0.79 -12.24
CA THR A 214 17.64 0.47 -11.06
C THR A 214 17.30 -1.02 -10.99
N ALA A 215 17.00 -1.66 -12.12
CA ALA A 215 16.80 -3.12 -12.17
C ALA A 215 18.09 -3.88 -11.81
N ASP A 216 19.24 -3.47 -12.34
CA ASP A 216 20.54 -4.04 -11.99
C ASP A 216 20.84 -3.90 -10.48
N LEU A 217 20.52 -2.75 -9.90
CA LEU A 217 20.68 -2.51 -8.47
C LEU A 217 19.72 -3.35 -7.62
N ALA A 218 18.46 -3.48 -8.04
CA ALA A 218 17.48 -4.31 -7.35
C ALA A 218 17.89 -5.78 -7.32
N GLU A 219 18.46 -6.31 -8.42
CA GLU A 219 19.00 -7.66 -8.46
C GLU A 219 20.18 -7.82 -7.48
N ARG A 220 21.12 -6.86 -7.45
CA ARG A 220 22.27 -6.88 -6.54
C ARG A 220 21.88 -6.90 -5.06
N PHE A 221 20.84 -6.15 -4.69
CA PHE A 221 20.39 -5.99 -3.30
C PHE A 221 19.21 -6.90 -2.93
N ASP A 222 18.72 -7.73 -3.84
CA ASP A 222 17.49 -8.53 -3.68
C ASP A 222 16.24 -7.67 -3.36
N CYS A 223 16.24 -6.42 -3.80
CA CYS A 223 15.13 -5.48 -3.60
C CYS A 223 13.99 -5.74 -4.59
N ARG A 224 12.82 -5.19 -4.26
CA ARG A 224 11.64 -5.17 -5.14
C ARG A 224 11.65 -3.89 -6.00
N LEU A 225 10.89 -3.89 -7.09
CA LEU A 225 10.78 -2.80 -8.06
C LEU A 225 9.33 -2.30 -8.15
N HIS A 226 9.13 -1.00 -8.22
CA HIS A 226 7.80 -0.39 -8.31
C HIS A 226 7.73 0.83 -9.21
N THR A 227 6.64 0.98 -9.96
CA THR A 227 6.39 2.16 -10.80
C THR A 227 4.89 2.28 -11.09
N HIS A 228 4.45 3.47 -11.49
CA HIS A 228 3.18 3.65 -12.19
C HIS A 228 3.33 3.13 -13.63
N LEU A 229 2.29 2.49 -14.17
CA LEU A 229 2.29 2.04 -15.56
C LEU A 229 0.88 1.93 -16.15
N ALA A 230 0.71 2.44 -17.36
CA ALA A 230 -0.52 2.40 -18.15
C ALA A 230 -1.74 2.91 -17.36
N GLU A 231 -1.56 4.03 -16.66
CA GLU A 231 -2.61 4.63 -15.84
C GLU A 231 -3.60 5.44 -16.68
N THR A 232 -3.10 6.14 -17.71
CA THR A 232 -3.92 6.99 -18.59
C THR A 232 -3.48 6.86 -20.06
N HIS A 233 -4.36 7.19 -21.00
CA HIS A 233 -4.01 7.26 -22.42
C HIS A 233 -2.92 8.29 -22.73
N ASP A 234 -2.80 9.37 -21.95
CA ASP A 234 -1.72 10.34 -22.09
C ASP A 234 -0.33 9.70 -21.86
N GLU A 235 -0.23 8.70 -20.98
CA GLU A 235 1.00 7.95 -20.75
C GLU A 235 1.38 7.06 -21.95
N ASP A 236 0.39 6.42 -22.59
CA ASP A 236 0.59 5.64 -23.82
C ASP A 236 1.13 6.53 -24.94
N ASP A 237 0.49 7.68 -25.15
CA ASP A 237 0.87 8.66 -26.16
C ASP A 237 2.30 9.19 -25.90
N PHE A 238 2.63 9.47 -24.63
CA PHE A 238 3.98 9.85 -24.24
C PHE A 238 5.01 8.76 -24.57
N CYS A 239 4.74 7.50 -24.19
CA CYS A 239 5.64 6.39 -24.44
C CYS A 239 5.88 6.17 -25.95
N LEU A 240 4.82 6.24 -26.77
CA LEU A 240 4.94 6.13 -28.22
C LEU A 240 5.72 7.29 -28.82
N ALA A 241 5.51 8.52 -28.34
CA ALA A 241 6.22 9.71 -28.82
C ALA A 241 7.71 9.71 -28.42
N THR A 242 8.02 9.38 -27.18
CA THR A 242 9.36 9.49 -26.58
C THR A 242 10.18 8.22 -26.75
N TYR A 243 9.60 7.06 -26.44
CA TYR A 243 10.30 5.78 -26.39
C TYR A 243 10.04 4.86 -27.58
N LYS A 244 9.09 5.23 -28.46
CA LYS A 244 8.71 4.49 -29.68
C LYS A 244 8.17 3.07 -29.39
N CYS A 245 7.61 2.88 -28.19
CA CYS A 245 7.03 1.63 -27.72
C CYS A 245 5.91 1.93 -26.72
N ARG A 246 5.05 0.95 -26.43
CA ARG A 246 4.03 1.03 -25.39
C ARG A 246 4.65 0.90 -23.99
N PRO A 247 3.98 1.34 -22.91
CA PRO A 247 4.51 1.25 -21.54
C PRO A 247 4.92 -0.19 -21.14
N ILE A 248 4.16 -1.20 -21.55
CA ILE A 248 4.49 -2.60 -21.24
C ILE A 248 5.76 -3.09 -21.96
N GLU A 249 5.96 -2.66 -23.21
CA GLU A 249 7.15 -2.99 -24.01
C GLU A 249 8.38 -2.28 -23.43
N LEU A 250 8.20 -1.06 -22.94
CA LEU A 250 9.25 -0.33 -22.21
C LEU A 250 9.75 -1.14 -21.00
N LEU A 251 8.85 -1.73 -20.19
CA LEU A 251 9.26 -2.55 -19.04
C LEU A 251 10.09 -3.76 -19.44
N ASP A 252 9.75 -4.43 -20.54
CA ASP A 252 10.54 -5.55 -21.07
C ASP A 252 11.94 -5.06 -21.49
N GLU A 253 12.01 -3.95 -22.23
CA GLU A 253 13.26 -3.36 -22.74
C GLU A 253 14.23 -2.90 -21.64
N VAL A 254 13.71 -2.56 -20.45
CA VAL A 254 14.50 -2.07 -19.31
C VAL A 254 14.71 -3.11 -18.21
N GLY A 255 14.28 -4.37 -18.42
CA GLY A 255 14.56 -5.48 -17.51
C GLY A 255 13.62 -5.58 -16.30
N TRP A 256 12.40 -5.03 -16.41
CA TRP A 256 11.42 -4.98 -15.31
C TRP A 256 10.37 -6.10 -15.36
N MET A 257 10.40 -6.94 -16.40
CA MET A 257 9.48 -8.08 -16.57
C MET A 257 9.86 -9.28 -15.69
N SER A 258 9.70 -9.14 -14.37
CA SER A 258 10.05 -10.17 -13.39
C SER A 258 9.13 -10.17 -12.17
N PRO A 259 9.16 -11.24 -11.35
CA PRO A 259 8.42 -11.30 -10.09
C PRO A 259 8.88 -10.28 -9.04
N ARG A 260 9.98 -9.55 -9.25
CA ARG A 260 10.43 -8.45 -8.37
C ARG A 260 9.57 -7.19 -8.52
N THR A 261 8.88 -7.06 -9.63
CA THR A 261 8.15 -5.86 -10.01
C THR A 261 6.70 -5.92 -9.56
N TRP A 262 6.18 -4.81 -9.02
CA TRP A 262 4.75 -4.57 -8.93
C TRP A 262 4.38 -3.18 -9.46
N LEU A 263 3.23 -3.06 -10.12
CA LEU A 263 2.80 -1.85 -10.85
C LEU A 263 1.61 -1.21 -10.17
N ALA A 264 1.56 0.11 -10.09
CA ALA A 264 0.38 0.83 -9.59
C ALA A 264 -0.74 0.89 -10.66
N HIS A 265 -1.99 0.96 -10.19
CA HIS A 265 -3.24 1.15 -10.93
C HIS A 265 -3.71 -0.03 -11.80
N GLY A 266 -2.95 -0.40 -12.83
CA GLY A 266 -3.27 -1.47 -13.76
C GLY A 266 -4.53 -1.25 -14.61
N ILE A 267 -4.70 -0.04 -15.15
CA ILE A 267 -5.94 0.41 -15.80
C ILE A 267 -5.98 0.03 -17.28
N HIS A 268 -5.10 0.61 -18.11
CA HIS A 268 -5.15 0.46 -19.56
C HIS A 268 -4.34 -0.74 -20.07
N PHE A 269 -4.52 -1.89 -19.43
CA PHE A 269 -3.96 -3.16 -19.91
C PHE A 269 -4.96 -3.89 -20.80
N SER A 270 -4.50 -4.31 -21.99
CA SER A 270 -5.23 -5.29 -22.79
C SER A 270 -5.23 -6.67 -22.14
N ALA A 271 -6.04 -7.60 -22.66
CA ALA A 271 -6.03 -8.99 -22.20
C ALA A 271 -4.66 -9.68 -22.42
N ASP A 272 -3.97 -9.32 -23.50
CA ASP A 272 -2.63 -9.83 -23.82
C ASP A 272 -1.58 -9.25 -22.86
N ASP A 273 -1.73 -7.97 -22.49
CA ASP A 273 -0.89 -7.33 -21.46
C ASP A 273 -1.08 -8.04 -20.11
N CYS A 274 -2.31 -8.31 -19.70
CA CYS A 274 -2.61 -9.06 -18.48
C CYS A 274 -1.98 -10.46 -18.48
N THR A 275 -2.08 -11.16 -19.62
CA THR A 275 -1.47 -12.49 -19.81
C THR A 275 0.05 -12.43 -19.70
N THR A 276 0.66 -11.41 -20.29
CA THR A 276 2.11 -11.19 -20.25
C THR A 276 2.57 -10.91 -18.83
N LEU A 277 1.93 -9.98 -18.11
CA LEU A 277 2.25 -9.67 -16.72
C LEU A 277 2.15 -10.90 -15.82
N GLY A 278 1.09 -11.69 -15.98
CA GLY A 278 0.89 -12.92 -15.24
C GLY A 278 1.97 -13.98 -15.50
N ARG A 279 2.37 -14.16 -16.77
CA ARG A 279 3.47 -15.07 -17.16
C ARG A 279 4.80 -14.69 -16.50
N HIS A 280 5.07 -13.40 -16.35
CA HIS A 280 6.29 -12.88 -15.71
C HIS A 280 6.18 -12.75 -14.18
N GLY A 281 5.00 -13.03 -13.61
CA GLY A 281 4.74 -12.91 -12.17
C GLY A 281 4.77 -11.48 -11.65
N VAL A 282 4.58 -10.49 -12.53
CA VAL A 282 4.55 -9.05 -12.17
C VAL A 282 3.29 -8.78 -11.35
N GLY A 283 3.46 -8.14 -10.19
CA GLY A 283 2.33 -7.74 -9.34
C GLY A 283 1.60 -6.51 -9.88
N VAL A 284 0.33 -6.36 -9.54
CA VAL A 284 -0.47 -5.15 -9.84
C VAL A 284 -1.21 -4.71 -8.59
N CYS A 285 -1.03 -3.45 -8.22
CA CYS A 285 -1.74 -2.77 -7.14
C CYS A 285 -2.95 -2.04 -7.70
N HIS A 286 -4.15 -2.52 -7.43
CA HIS A 286 -5.37 -1.79 -7.77
C HIS A 286 -5.63 -0.67 -6.75
N CYS A 287 -5.72 0.57 -7.23
CA CYS A 287 -5.99 1.78 -6.43
C CYS A 287 -7.43 2.28 -6.67
N PRO A 288 -8.48 1.60 -6.18
CA PRO A 288 -9.86 1.83 -6.60
C PRO A 288 -10.34 3.27 -6.40
N THR A 289 -10.03 3.88 -5.25
CA THR A 289 -10.48 5.26 -4.98
C THR A 289 -9.80 6.25 -5.92
N SER A 290 -8.48 6.17 -6.07
CA SER A 290 -7.73 7.08 -6.94
C SER A 290 -8.14 6.98 -8.41
N ASN A 291 -8.27 5.75 -8.90
CA ASN A 291 -8.76 5.51 -10.25
C ASN A 291 -10.15 6.15 -10.50
N ALA A 292 -11.01 6.20 -9.47
CA ALA A 292 -12.33 6.82 -9.56
C ALA A 292 -12.29 8.35 -9.42
N VAL A 293 -11.48 8.89 -8.50
CA VAL A 293 -11.35 10.33 -8.26
C VAL A 293 -10.78 11.04 -9.48
N LEU A 294 -9.74 10.48 -10.09
CA LEU A 294 -9.10 11.06 -11.29
C LEU A 294 -9.79 10.65 -12.59
N ALA A 295 -10.85 9.82 -12.51
CA ALA A 295 -11.52 9.21 -13.65
C ALA A 295 -10.57 8.49 -14.63
N SER A 296 -9.48 7.90 -14.10
CA SER A 296 -8.44 7.23 -14.89
C SER A 296 -8.95 5.95 -15.57
N GLY A 297 -9.84 5.19 -14.91
CA GLY A 297 -10.49 4.02 -15.51
C GLY A 297 -10.60 2.80 -14.58
N PHE A 298 -10.70 1.60 -15.16
CA PHE A 298 -10.98 0.36 -14.44
C PHE A 298 -9.80 -0.61 -14.50
N CYS A 299 -9.35 -1.10 -13.34
CA CYS A 299 -8.35 -2.16 -13.28
C CYS A 299 -8.98 -3.52 -13.59
N HIS A 300 -8.38 -4.30 -14.49
CA HIS A 300 -8.84 -5.65 -14.86
C HIS A 300 -8.41 -6.73 -13.85
N THR A 301 -8.74 -6.52 -12.57
CA THR A 301 -8.29 -7.35 -11.43
C THR A 301 -8.46 -8.86 -11.65
N GLY A 302 -9.66 -9.29 -12.07
CA GLY A 302 -9.96 -10.71 -12.30
C GLY A 302 -9.19 -11.33 -13.47
N LEU A 303 -8.91 -10.56 -14.54
CA LEU A 303 -8.10 -11.04 -15.66
C LEU A 303 -6.63 -11.18 -15.27
N LEU A 304 -6.08 -10.19 -14.57
CA LEU A 304 -4.71 -10.19 -14.05
C LEU A 304 -4.48 -11.38 -13.12
N GLU A 305 -5.39 -11.57 -12.16
CA GLU A 305 -5.29 -12.67 -11.21
C GLU A 305 -5.40 -14.03 -11.89
N LYS A 306 -6.34 -14.20 -12.82
CA LYS A 306 -6.49 -15.45 -13.59
C LYS A 306 -5.25 -15.73 -14.46
N ALA A 307 -4.58 -14.70 -14.95
CA ALA A 307 -3.33 -14.82 -15.69
C ALA A 307 -2.12 -15.20 -14.80
N GLY A 308 -2.26 -15.14 -13.48
CA GLY A 308 -1.23 -15.51 -12.51
C GLY A 308 -0.50 -14.32 -11.87
N ALA A 309 -0.86 -13.07 -12.23
CA ALA A 309 -0.30 -11.89 -11.60
C ALA A 309 -0.78 -11.78 -10.13
N PRO A 310 0.12 -11.50 -9.16
CA PRO A 310 -0.32 -11.03 -7.85
C PRO A 310 -1.16 -9.76 -8.00
N VAL A 311 -2.36 -9.74 -7.41
CA VAL A 311 -3.21 -8.54 -7.37
C VAL A 311 -3.34 -8.06 -5.93
N GLY A 312 -2.89 -6.83 -5.68
CA GLY A 312 -2.94 -6.14 -4.40
C GLY A 312 -3.87 -4.93 -4.42
N LEU A 313 -3.98 -4.25 -3.28
CA LEU A 313 -4.69 -2.97 -3.15
C LEU A 313 -3.75 -1.88 -2.65
N GLY A 314 -4.08 -0.66 -3.06
CA GLY A 314 -3.41 0.57 -2.64
C GLY A 314 -4.44 1.67 -2.39
N VAL A 315 -4.12 2.57 -1.47
CA VAL A 315 -4.90 3.80 -1.28
C VAL A 315 -4.39 4.95 -2.15
N ASP A 316 -3.18 4.82 -2.73
CA ASP A 316 -2.50 5.92 -3.44
C ASP A 316 -2.28 7.13 -2.50
N GLY A 317 -1.82 8.27 -3.01
CA GLY A 317 -1.64 9.47 -2.24
C GLY A 317 -2.95 10.17 -1.89
N SER A 318 -2.97 10.86 -0.74
CA SER A 318 -4.17 11.55 -0.26
C SER A 318 -4.53 12.82 -1.03
N ALA A 319 -3.86 13.14 -2.14
CA ALA A 319 -4.30 14.22 -3.03
C ALA A 319 -5.14 13.70 -4.22
N SER A 320 -5.33 12.38 -4.31
CA SER A 320 -6.15 11.68 -5.29
C SER A 320 -6.99 10.56 -4.63
N ASN A 321 -7.38 10.67 -3.35
CA ASN A 321 -8.20 9.68 -2.65
C ASN A 321 -9.43 10.27 -1.91
N ASP A 322 -9.35 11.06 -0.85
CA ASP A 322 -8.23 11.79 -0.22
C ASP A 322 -7.94 11.33 1.23
N SER A 323 -8.28 10.09 1.59
CA SER A 323 -7.98 9.52 2.92
C SER A 323 -6.97 8.36 2.84
N SER A 324 -6.26 8.07 3.94
CA SER A 324 -5.36 6.92 4.02
C SER A 324 -6.08 5.69 4.62
N ASN A 325 -7.24 5.32 4.07
CA ASN A 325 -8.10 4.26 4.61
C ASN A 325 -8.19 3.03 3.68
N LEU A 326 -7.46 1.96 4.02
CA LEU A 326 -7.43 0.77 3.18
C LEU A 326 -8.72 -0.07 3.28
N MET A 327 -9.41 -0.06 4.43
CA MET A 327 -10.66 -0.80 4.60
C MET A 327 -11.79 -0.21 3.73
N GLU A 328 -11.84 1.12 3.60
CA GLU A 328 -12.71 1.78 2.62
C GLU A 328 -12.30 1.40 1.19
N GLY A 329 -10.99 1.34 0.90
CA GLY A 329 -10.44 0.84 -0.37
C GLY A 329 -10.94 -0.57 -0.73
N VAL A 330 -11.06 -1.49 0.23
CA VAL A 330 -11.63 -2.84 0.01
C VAL A 330 -13.07 -2.76 -0.50
N ARG A 331 -13.88 -1.86 0.07
CA ARG A 331 -15.26 -1.65 -0.38
C ARG A 331 -15.31 -1.02 -1.77
N HIS A 332 -14.46 -0.03 -2.05
CA HIS A 332 -14.42 0.60 -3.37
C HIS A 332 -13.99 -0.40 -4.45
N ALA A 333 -13.01 -1.28 -4.17
CA ALA A 333 -12.64 -2.36 -5.06
C ALA A 333 -13.84 -3.25 -5.42
N LEU A 334 -14.66 -3.63 -4.43
CA LEU A 334 -15.88 -4.41 -4.66
C LEU A 334 -16.87 -3.66 -5.56
N MET A 335 -17.17 -2.40 -5.23
CA MET A 335 -18.18 -1.61 -5.93
C MET A 335 -17.79 -1.33 -7.38
N ILE A 336 -16.55 -0.89 -7.61
CA ILE A 336 -16.05 -0.53 -8.94
C ILE A 336 -16.00 -1.76 -9.83
N ASN A 337 -15.39 -2.86 -9.37
CA ASN A 337 -15.28 -4.06 -10.21
C ASN A 337 -16.65 -4.66 -10.53
N ARG A 338 -17.63 -4.61 -9.61
CA ARG A 338 -19.00 -5.08 -9.90
C ARG A 338 -19.73 -4.19 -10.89
N LEU A 339 -19.53 -2.87 -10.82
CA LEU A 339 -20.08 -1.95 -11.80
C LEU A 339 -19.52 -2.22 -13.20
N SER A 340 -18.23 -2.55 -13.29
CA SER A 340 -17.55 -2.82 -14.56
C SER A 340 -17.79 -4.23 -15.13
N HIS A 341 -17.95 -5.24 -14.27
CA HIS A 341 -17.87 -6.65 -14.67
C HIS A 341 -19.05 -7.52 -14.21
N GLY A 342 -20.03 -6.97 -13.48
CA GLY A 342 -21.17 -7.72 -12.94
C GLY A 342 -20.98 -8.13 -11.48
N ALA A 343 -22.09 -8.35 -10.77
CA ALA A 343 -22.09 -8.61 -9.33
C ALA A 343 -21.48 -9.98 -8.96
N GLU A 344 -21.53 -10.92 -9.89
CA GLU A 344 -21.03 -12.29 -9.82
C GLU A 344 -19.53 -12.40 -10.07
N ALA A 345 -18.92 -11.41 -10.72
CA ALA A 345 -17.51 -11.46 -11.13
C ALA A 345 -16.54 -11.28 -9.95
N VAL A 346 -16.94 -10.52 -8.92
CA VAL A 346 -16.09 -10.20 -7.76
C VAL A 346 -16.87 -10.34 -6.46
N SER A 347 -16.32 -11.14 -5.55
CA SER A 347 -16.84 -11.32 -4.20
C SER A 347 -16.11 -10.45 -3.17
N TRP A 348 -16.72 -10.30 -2.00
CA TRP A 348 -16.05 -9.65 -0.87
C TRP A 348 -14.81 -10.43 -0.41
N ARG A 349 -14.74 -11.75 -0.66
CA ARG A 349 -13.55 -12.57 -0.36
C ARG A 349 -12.38 -12.21 -1.27
N ASP A 350 -12.66 -11.95 -2.55
CA ASP A 350 -11.63 -11.53 -3.50
C ASP A 350 -11.03 -10.18 -3.08
N CYS A 351 -11.88 -9.22 -2.70
CA CYS A 351 -11.41 -7.91 -2.26
C CYS A 351 -10.57 -7.99 -0.98
N LEU A 352 -10.98 -8.80 0.00
CA LEU A 352 -10.17 -9.03 1.21
C LEU A 352 -8.86 -9.76 0.90
N ARG A 353 -8.86 -10.70 -0.04
CA ARG A 353 -7.65 -11.39 -0.51
C ARG A 353 -6.70 -10.43 -1.21
N TRP A 354 -7.20 -9.53 -2.06
CA TRP A 354 -6.38 -8.47 -2.66
C TRP A 354 -5.81 -7.54 -1.58
N ALA A 355 -6.59 -7.19 -0.56
CA ALA A 355 -6.15 -6.35 0.56
C ALA A 355 -5.17 -7.02 1.55
N SER A 356 -4.91 -8.33 1.41
CA SER A 356 -4.11 -9.11 2.36
C SER A 356 -3.07 -9.96 1.63
N GLU A 357 -3.34 -11.24 1.38
CA GLU A 357 -2.42 -12.18 0.74
C GLU A 357 -1.94 -11.72 -0.65
N GLY A 358 -2.83 -11.18 -1.47
CA GLY A 358 -2.49 -10.66 -2.80
C GLY A 358 -1.52 -9.47 -2.72
N SER A 359 -1.79 -8.55 -1.80
CA SER A 359 -0.92 -7.41 -1.49
C SER A 359 0.43 -7.84 -0.89
N ALA A 360 0.44 -8.81 0.02
CA ALA A 360 1.67 -9.39 0.56
C ALA A 360 2.55 -9.98 -0.56
N ARG A 361 1.93 -10.69 -1.51
CA ARG A 361 2.63 -11.22 -2.70
C ARG A 361 3.20 -10.13 -3.60
N CYS A 362 2.50 -9.01 -3.81
CA CYS A 362 3.06 -7.86 -4.54
C CYS A 362 4.38 -7.40 -3.87
N LEU A 363 4.38 -7.28 -2.54
CA LEU A 363 5.55 -6.88 -1.76
C LEU A 363 6.61 -7.98 -1.57
N GLY A 364 6.42 -9.18 -2.13
CA GLY A 364 7.37 -10.29 -2.02
C GLY A 364 7.39 -10.92 -0.63
N ARG A 365 6.22 -10.98 0.00
CA ARG A 365 6.03 -11.53 1.34
C ARG A 365 5.11 -12.74 1.32
N ASP A 366 5.56 -13.79 1.97
CA ASP A 366 4.84 -15.03 2.24
C ASP A 366 4.65 -15.27 3.75
N ASP A 367 5.17 -14.36 4.58
CA ASP A 367 5.17 -14.42 6.04
C ASP A 367 4.00 -13.63 6.69
N ILE A 368 3.21 -12.91 5.90
CA ILE A 368 2.04 -12.10 6.32
C ILE A 368 0.86 -12.30 5.36
N GLY A 369 -0.26 -11.62 5.62
CA GLY A 369 -1.40 -11.54 4.69
C GLY A 369 -2.41 -12.69 4.80
N ALA A 370 -2.19 -13.64 5.72
CA ALA A 370 -3.14 -14.69 6.03
C ALA A 370 -3.09 -15.05 7.53
N VAL A 371 -4.19 -15.57 8.06
CA VAL A 371 -4.24 -16.14 9.40
C VAL A 371 -3.93 -17.63 9.31
N ARG A 372 -2.65 -18.00 9.51
CA ARG A 372 -2.16 -19.37 9.38
C ARG A 372 -1.02 -19.60 10.37
N ALA A 373 -0.94 -20.80 10.95
CA ALA A 373 0.17 -21.16 11.82
C ALA A 373 1.53 -21.01 11.09
N GLY A 374 2.51 -20.44 11.78
CA GLY A 374 3.85 -20.14 11.26
C GLY A 374 4.02 -18.72 10.72
N LEU A 375 2.94 -18.04 10.33
CA LEU A 375 2.98 -16.65 9.84
C LEU A 375 3.08 -15.65 10.99
N GLU A 376 3.46 -14.42 10.67
CA GLU A 376 3.47 -13.31 11.63
C GLU A 376 2.03 -12.97 12.06
N ALA A 377 1.89 -12.61 13.33
CA ALA A 377 0.65 -12.16 13.93
C ALA A 377 0.40 -10.68 13.59
N ASP A 378 0.13 -10.45 12.30
CA ASP A 378 -0.34 -9.19 11.73
C ASP A 378 -1.85 -9.35 11.53
N LEU A 379 -2.66 -8.70 12.37
CA LEU A 379 -4.11 -8.92 12.48
C LEU A 379 -4.88 -7.59 12.58
N ALA A 380 -6.07 -7.55 11.99
CA ALA A 380 -7.02 -6.44 12.14
C ALA A 380 -8.35 -6.97 12.67
N LEU A 381 -8.85 -6.35 13.73
CA LEU A 381 -10.09 -6.75 14.41
C LEU A 381 -11.09 -5.61 14.37
N TYR A 382 -12.32 -5.91 13.95
CA TYR A 382 -13.40 -4.94 13.80
C TYR A 382 -14.60 -5.34 14.65
N THR A 383 -15.28 -4.36 15.22
CA THR A 383 -16.60 -4.56 15.85
C THR A 383 -17.71 -4.30 14.83
N LEU A 384 -18.92 -4.78 15.14
CA LEU A 384 -20.13 -4.57 14.34
C LEU A 384 -21.20 -3.79 15.12
N ASP A 385 -20.79 -2.93 16.04
CA ASP A 385 -21.67 -2.19 16.97
C ASP A 385 -22.16 -0.84 16.42
N GLU A 386 -21.72 -0.43 15.23
CA GLU A 386 -22.25 0.73 14.52
C GLU A 386 -23.58 0.45 13.81
N LEU A 387 -24.46 1.46 13.73
CA LEU A 387 -25.76 1.37 13.05
C LEU A 387 -25.68 0.83 11.62
N ARG A 388 -24.59 1.09 10.90
CA ARG A 388 -24.38 0.60 9.51
C ARG A 388 -24.39 -0.92 9.39
N PHE A 389 -24.12 -1.64 10.47
CA PHE A 389 -24.08 -3.11 10.50
C PHE A 389 -25.39 -3.72 11.02
N SER A 390 -26.33 -2.92 11.50
CA SER A 390 -27.62 -3.41 12.02
C SER A 390 -28.40 -4.14 10.92
N GLY A 391 -28.68 -5.43 11.12
CA GLY A 391 -29.32 -6.29 10.13
C GLY A 391 -28.34 -7.11 9.28
N ALA A 392 -27.04 -7.04 9.52
CA ALA A 392 -26.07 -7.91 8.85
C ALA A 392 -26.22 -9.38 9.28
N HIS A 393 -26.21 -10.30 8.31
CA HIS A 393 -26.34 -11.73 8.55
C HIS A 393 -25.02 -12.51 8.48
N HIS A 394 -23.99 -11.90 7.90
CA HIS A 394 -22.67 -12.52 7.75
C HIS A 394 -21.60 -11.54 8.24
N PRO A 395 -20.93 -11.79 9.38
CA PRO A 395 -20.05 -10.82 10.01
C PRO A 395 -18.90 -10.30 9.13
N ILE A 396 -18.17 -11.19 8.44
CA ILE A 396 -17.05 -10.78 7.58
C ILE A 396 -17.54 -10.02 6.34
N ALA A 397 -18.56 -10.54 5.65
CA ALA A 397 -19.15 -9.86 4.50
C ALA A 397 -19.69 -8.47 4.87
N ALA A 398 -20.22 -8.28 6.09
CA ALA A 398 -20.70 -6.99 6.59
C ALA A 398 -19.59 -5.93 6.60
N LEU A 399 -18.34 -6.30 6.92
CA LEU A 399 -17.23 -5.34 6.90
C LEU A 399 -17.07 -4.70 5.52
N VAL A 400 -17.22 -5.46 4.44
CA VAL A 400 -17.10 -4.93 3.07
C VAL A 400 -18.41 -4.30 2.60
N HIS A 401 -19.53 -5.03 2.74
CA HIS A 401 -20.84 -4.64 2.20
C HIS A 401 -21.53 -3.50 2.95
N CYS A 402 -21.27 -3.32 4.24
CA CYS A 402 -21.79 -2.21 5.03
C CYS A 402 -20.77 -1.08 5.20
N GLY A 403 -19.52 -1.28 4.77
CA GLY A 403 -18.46 -0.28 4.81
C GLY A 403 -17.89 -0.06 6.21
N ALA A 404 -17.18 -1.05 6.73
CA ALA A 404 -16.25 -0.84 7.83
C ALA A 404 -15.13 0.11 7.40
N HIS A 405 -14.62 0.88 8.36
CA HIS A 405 -13.67 1.96 8.09
C HIS A 405 -12.64 2.15 9.21
N ARG A 406 -12.87 1.58 10.39
CA ARG A 406 -12.00 1.71 11.56
C ARG A 406 -11.89 0.37 12.26
N ALA A 407 -10.67 -0.10 12.47
CA ALA A 407 -10.39 -1.27 13.27
C ALA A 407 -10.51 -0.92 14.76
N ASP A 408 -11.05 -1.84 15.56
CA ASP A 408 -11.07 -1.73 17.02
C ASP A 408 -9.73 -2.14 17.63
N ARG A 409 -9.12 -3.23 17.13
CA ARG A 409 -7.75 -3.63 17.46
C ARG A 409 -6.92 -3.87 16.21
N VAL A 410 -5.64 -3.57 16.29
CA VAL A 410 -4.64 -3.94 15.28
C VAL A 410 -3.41 -4.50 15.96
N MET A 411 -2.96 -5.66 15.50
CA MET A 411 -1.74 -6.32 15.96
C MET A 411 -0.72 -6.33 14.82
N VAL A 412 0.53 -5.98 15.11
CA VAL A 412 1.66 -6.10 14.17
C VAL A 412 2.78 -6.84 14.88
N ALA A 413 3.25 -7.94 14.29
CA ALA A 413 4.28 -8.81 14.85
C ALA A 413 3.98 -9.20 16.32
N GLY A 414 2.72 -9.56 16.60
CA GLY A 414 2.29 -9.97 17.94
C GLY A 414 2.08 -8.84 18.96
N GLN A 415 2.25 -7.57 18.55
CA GLN A 415 2.11 -6.40 19.43
C GLN A 415 0.88 -5.56 19.05
N TRP A 416 0.07 -5.18 20.04
CA TRP A 416 -1.06 -4.28 19.80
C TRP A 416 -0.56 -2.87 19.45
N ARG A 417 -1.05 -2.35 18.32
CA ARG A 417 -0.74 -1.00 17.79
C ARG A 417 -1.97 -0.10 17.75
N VAL A 418 -3.16 -0.68 17.73
CA VAL A 418 -4.43 0.02 17.93
C VAL A 418 -5.21 -0.72 19.01
N GLU A 419 -5.74 0.04 19.98
CA GLU A 419 -6.59 -0.44 21.07
C GLU A 419 -7.80 0.50 21.21
N ASP A 420 -9.00 -0.09 21.25
CA ASP A 420 -10.29 0.63 21.33
C ASP A 420 -10.45 1.70 20.24
N GLY A 421 -9.98 1.37 19.03
CA GLY A 421 -10.01 2.25 17.86
C GLY A 421 -9.00 3.40 17.90
N LEU A 422 -8.07 3.39 18.85
CA LEU A 422 -7.05 4.44 19.01
C LEU A 422 -5.63 3.88 18.85
N PRO A 423 -4.73 4.58 18.14
CA PRO A 423 -3.34 4.18 18.01
C PRO A 423 -2.61 4.28 19.36
N VAL A 424 -1.86 3.24 19.70
CA VAL A 424 -1.08 3.18 20.95
C VAL A 424 0.05 4.20 20.92
N GLY A 425 0.13 5.05 21.95
CA GLY A 425 1.23 6.00 22.12
C GLY A 425 1.18 7.24 21.21
N VAL A 426 0.05 7.51 20.55
CA VAL A 426 -0.13 8.67 19.68
C VAL A 426 -1.25 9.57 20.20
N ASP A 427 -0.94 10.85 20.41
CA ASP A 427 -1.94 11.88 20.65
C ASP A 427 -2.49 12.37 19.30
N LEU A 428 -3.70 11.93 18.96
CA LEU A 428 -4.38 12.29 17.72
C LEU A 428 -4.68 13.79 17.63
N GLY A 429 -5.00 14.44 18.75
CA GLY A 429 -5.29 15.87 18.80
C GLY A 429 -4.05 16.69 18.46
N ALA A 430 -2.93 16.38 19.11
CA ALA A 430 -1.65 17.02 18.88
C ALA A 430 -1.11 16.75 17.47
N LEU A 431 -1.25 15.52 16.96
CA LEU A 431 -0.85 15.19 15.59
C LEU A 431 -1.66 15.99 14.56
N ARG A 432 -2.99 16.05 14.72
CA ARG A 432 -3.87 16.82 13.84
C ARG A 432 -3.51 18.30 13.86
N GLU A 433 -3.25 18.88 15.03
CA GLU A 433 -2.88 20.29 15.15
C GLU A 433 -1.52 20.58 14.48
N ALA A 434 -0.51 19.75 14.76
CA ALA A 434 0.84 19.93 14.21
C ALA A 434 0.85 19.75 12.69
N HIS A 435 0.20 18.70 12.17
CA HIS A 435 0.07 18.45 10.74
C HIS A 435 -0.71 19.59 10.06
N GLY A 436 -1.85 20.01 10.61
CA GLY A 436 -2.66 21.09 10.03
C GLY A 436 -1.91 22.43 9.95
N ARG A 437 -1.08 22.76 10.96
CA ARG A 437 -0.24 23.96 10.92
C ARG A 437 0.78 23.92 9.78
N VAL A 438 1.35 22.74 9.51
CA VAL A 438 2.35 22.59 8.45
C VAL A 438 1.71 22.47 7.07
N ALA A 439 0.56 21.81 6.96
CA ALA A 439 -0.24 21.72 5.73
C ALA A 439 -0.62 23.11 5.17
N ALA A 440 -0.82 24.11 6.04
CA ALA A 440 -1.10 25.49 5.62
C ALA A 440 0.00 26.13 4.75
N LYS A 441 1.24 25.60 4.74
CA LYS A 441 2.32 26.04 3.83
C LYS A 441 2.11 25.61 2.38
N PHE A 442 1.24 24.63 2.16
CA PHE A 442 0.99 23.98 0.87
C PHE A 442 -0.29 24.50 0.18
N LEU A 443 -0.90 25.55 0.73
CA LEU A 443 -1.95 26.33 0.08
C LEU A 443 -1.39 27.45 -0.81
#